data_AF-A0A6I4MT59-F1
#
_entry.id   AF-A0A6I4MT59-F1
#
_cell.length_a   1.000
_cell.length_b   1.000
_cell.length_c   1.000
_cell.angle_alpha   90.00
_cell.angle_beta   90.00
_cell.angle_gamma   90.00
#
_symmetry.space_group_name_H-M   'P 1'
#
loop_
_entity.id
_entity.type
_entity.pdbx_description
1 polymer ?
#
loop_
_entity_poly.entity_id
_entity_poly.type
_entity_poly.pdbx_seq_one_letter_code
_entity_poly.pdbx_strand_id
1 'polypeptide(L)'
;MTAQRTPDTESPRTLVTVPDRAALATLGYDERRRALDTYVRQELGRLLGIDPHQVDTQAKTMNSLGVGSIAGMELQYRIESALHVQLNLQRVLLANSAAELIDCLTRQLGPDTVNSPCGFGESV
;
A
#
# COMPACT_ATOMS: atom_id res chain seq x y z
N MET A 1 18.35 2.45 46.49
CA MET A 1 17.01 2.59 45.89
C MET A 1 17.17 3.41 44.62
N THR A 2 17.29 2.76 43.47
CA THR A 2 17.37 3.47 42.18
C THR A 2 16.49 2.72 41.20
N ALA A 3 15.26 3.23 41.00
CA ALA A 3 14.32 2.71 40.03
C ALA A 3 14.88 2.98 38.63
N GLN A 4 15.20 1.91 37.90
CA GLN A 4 15.56 1.99 36.49
C GLN A 4 14.29 2.36 35.71
N ARG A 5 14.30 3.56 35.12
CA ARG A 5 13.30 4.04 34.18
C ARG A 5 13.52 3.27 32.88
N THR A 6 12.72 2.23 32.65
CA THR A 6 12.63 1.57 31.34
C THR A 6 12.33 2.63 30.29
N PRO A 7 13.09 2.72 29.18
CA PRO A 7 12.63 3.51 28.06
C PRO A 7 11.33 2.87 27.58
N ASP A 8 10.28 3.69 27.58
CA ASP A 8 9.02 3.43 26.90
C ASP A 8 9.35 2.85 25.53
N THR A 9 8.88 1.63 25.26
CA THR A 9 8.84 1.07 23.92
C THR A 9 8.00 2.03 23.09
N GLU A 10 8.64 3.05 22.51
CA GLU A 10 8.06 3.94 21.52
C GLU A 10 7.62 3.04 20.37
N SER A 11 6.38 2.56 20.45
CA SER A 11 5.68 1.95 19.33
C SER A 11 5.81 2.98 18.21
N PRO A 12 6.57 2.70 17.14
CA PRO A 12 6.83 3.69 16.12
C PRO A 12 5.47 4.10 15.61
N ARG A 13 5.07 5.35 15.88
CA ARG A 13 3.92 5.96 15.21
C ARG A 13 4.27 5.86 13.74
N THR A 14 3.65 4.91 13.04
CA THR A 14 4.11 4.43 11.75
C THR A 14 4.20 5.60 10.79
N LEU A 15 5.42 6.12 10.61
CA LEU A 15 5.67 7.20 9.66
C LEU A 15 5.54 6.55 8.29
N VAL A 16 4.50 6.95 7.58
CA VAL A 16 4.30 6.54 6.18
C VAL A 16 5.38 7.24 5.37
N THR A 17 6.32 6.46 4.83
CA THR A 17 7.34 6.96 3.92
C THR A 17 6.75 6.95 2.52
N VAL A 18 6.40 8.14 2.02
CA VAL A 18 5.93 8.29 0.64
C VAL A 18 7.12 8.08 -0.31
N PRO A 19 7.08 7.08 -1.20
CA PRO A 19 8.15 6.87 -2.16
C PRO A 19 8.10 7.91 -3.28
N ASP A 20 9.27 8.36 -3.74
CA ASP A 20 9.36 9.29 -4.86
C ASP A 20 9.03 8.60 -6.19
N ARG A 21 8.08 9.15 -6.94
CA ARG A 21 7.61 8.57 -8.21
C ARG A 21 8.74 8.44 -9.23
N ALA A 22 9.61 9.44 -9.35
CA ALA A 22 10.70 9.41 -10.33
C ALA A 22 11.73 8.34 -9.96
N ALA A 23 12.05 8.22 -8.66
CA ALA A 23 12.88 7.12 -8.16
C ALA A 23 12.25 5.75 -8.48
N LEU A 24 10.96 5.55 -8.21
CA LEU A 24 10.26 4.31 -8.52
C LEU A 24 10.34 3.96 -10.02
N ALA A 25 10.22 4.93 -10.92
CA ALA A 25 10.32 4.70 -12.36
C ALA A 25 11.72 4.20 -12.79
N THR A 26 12.78 4.57 -12.07
CA THR A 26 14.15 4.10 -12.33
C THR A 26 14.47 2.73 -11.75
N LEU A 27 13.72 2.28 -10.75
CA LEU A 27 13.92 0.97 -10.11
C LEU A 27 13.52 -0.19 -11.04
N GLY A 28 14.17 -1.33 -10.83
CA GLY A 28 13.70 -2.60 -11.40
C GLY A 28 12.36 -3.03 -10.81
N TYR A 29 11.65 -3.94 -11.48
CA TYR A 29 10.32 -4.40 -11.09
C TYR A 29 10.24 -4.86 -9.63
N ASP A 30 11.17 -5.71 -9.19
CA ASP A 30 11.18 -6.28 -7.84
C ASP A 30 11.41 -5.21 -6.76
N GLU A 31 12.37 -4.31 -6.99
CA GLU A 31 12.70 -3.22 -6.07
C GLU A 31 11.54 -2.21 -5.95
N ARG A 32 10.93 -1.86 -7.07
CA ARG A 32 9.73 -1.01 -7.10
C ARG A 32 8.58 -1.68 -6.34
N ARG A 33 8.35 -2.97 -6.58
CA ARG A 33 7.30 -3.75 -5.91
C ARG A 33 7.49 -3.76 -4.40
N ARG A 34 8.72 -3.94 -3.91
CA ARG A 34 9.05 -3.90 -2.47
C ARG A 34 8.83 -2.51 -1.86
N ALA A 35 9.23 -1.45 -2.56
CA ALA A 35 9.00 -0.08 -2.12
C ALA A 35 7.49 0.24 -2.02
N LEU A 36 6.71 -0.18 -3.02
CA LEU A 36 5.26 -0.02 -3.04
C LEU A 36 4.55 -0.90 -1.99
N ASP A 37 5.00 -2.14 -1.78
CA ASP A 37 4.46 -3.02 -0.73
C ASP A 37 4.65 -2.39 0.65
N THR A 38 5.85 -1.87 0.92
CA THR A 38 6.16 -1.18 2.17
C THR A 38 5.24 0.03 2.38
N TYR A 39 5.08 0.86 1.34
CA TYR A 39 4.20 2.04 1.40
C TYR A 39 2.73 1.68 1.63
N VAL A 40 2.20 0.72 0.86
CA VAL A 40 0.79 0.28 0.99
C VAL A 40 0.54 -0.35 2.36
N ARG A 41 1.47 -1.15 2.88
CA ARG A 41 1.37 -1.70 4.25
C ARG A 41 1.31 -0.62 5.31
N GLN A 42 2.14 0.43 5.19
CA GLN A 42 2.15 1.56 6.11
C GLN A 42 0.83 2.32 6.08
N GLU A 43 0.29 2.58 4.89
CA GLU A 43 -1.00 3.24 4.72
C GLU A 43 -2.16 2.41 5.25
N LEU A 44 -2.18 1.10 4.96
CA LEU A 44 -3.18 0.18 5.51
C LEU A 44 -3.09 0.06 7.03
N GLY A 45 -1.89 -0.07 7.60
CA GLY A 45 -1.68 -0.12 9.04
C GLY A 45 -2.20 1.15 9.72
N ARG A 46 -1.91 2.32 9.11
CA ARG A 46 -2.42 3.61 9.58
C ARG A 46 -3.94 3.73 9.48
N LEU A 47 -4.56 3.26 8.40
CA LEU A 47 -6.02 3.29 8.21
C LEU A 47 -6.75 2.36 9.17
N LEU A 48 -6.18 1.19 9.43
CA LEU A 48 -6.74 0.16 10.31
C LEU A 48 -6.37 0.37 11.78
N GLY A 49 -5.46 1.28 12.09
CA GLY A 49 -4.95 1.52 13.44
C GLY A 49 -4.13 0.35 13.99
N ILE A 50 -3.50 -0.43 13.12
CA ILE A 50 -2.65 -1.59 13.49
C ILE A 50 -1.24 -1.42 12.95
N ASP A 51 -0.32 -2.23 13.47
CA ASP A 51 1.06 -2.25 12.99
C ASP A 51 1.12 -2.72 11.51
N PRO A 52 1.88 -2.04 10.63
CA PRO A 52 1.97 -2.40 9.21
C PRO A 52 2.50 -3.81 8.96
N HIS A 53 3.28 -4.38 9.89
CA HIS A 53 3.77 -5.75 9.79
C HIS A 53 2.67 -6.78 10.10
N GLN A 54 1.57 -6.37 10.75
CA GLN A 54 0.39 -7.19 11.01
C GLN A 54 -0.62 -7.14 9.87
N VAL A 55 -0.45 -6.21 8.91
CA VAL A 55 -1.31 -6.14 7.73
C VAL A 55 -0.96 -7.28 6.78
N ASP A 56 -1.92 -8.18 6.57
CA ASP A 56 -1.77 -9.25 5.61
C ASP A 56 -2.17 -8.78 4.20
N THR A 57 -1.18 -8.43 3.38
CA THR A 57 -1.43 -7.92 2.03
C THR A 57 -1.65 -9.02 0.99
N GLN A 58 -1.50 -10.30 1.34
CA GLN A 58 -1.46 -11.40 0.35
C GLN A 58 -2.69 -12.31 0.40
N ALA A 59 -3.20 -12.61 1.59
CA ALA A 59 -4.22 -13.63 1.82
C ALA A 59 -5.63 -13.05 2.03
N LYS A 60 -5.76 -11.75 2.30
CA LYS A 60 -7.06 -11.11 2.60
C LYS A 60 -7.46 -10.08 1.57
N THR A 61 -8.74 -10.12 1.21
CA THR A 61 -9.41 -9.07 0.42
C THR A 61 -9.43 -7.75 1.18
N MET A 62 -9.54 -6.65 0.45
CA MET A 62 -9.66 -5.31 1.07
C MET A 62 -10.80 -5.27 2.10
N ASN A 63 -11.95 -5.84 1.76
CA ASN A 63 -13.09 -5.89 2.68
C ASN A 63 -12.78 -6.73 3.95
N SER A 64 -12.11 -7.88 3.79
CA SER A 64 -11.74 -8.75 4.92
C SER A 64 -10.66 -8.13 5.82
N LEU A 65 -9.83 -7.24 5.27
CA LEU A 65 -8.89 -6.42 6.05
C LEU A 65 -9.57 -5.29 6.84
N GLY A 66 -10.85 -5.01 6.60
CA GLY A 66 -11.56 -3.86 7.19
C GLY A 66 -11.50 -2.60 6.32
N VAL A 67 -10.98 -2.70 5.09
CA VAL A 67 -11.00 -1.61 4.11
C VAL A 67 -12.38 -1.57 3.44
N GLY A 68 -13.32 -0.89 4.10
CA GLY A 68 -14.63 -0.56 3.54
C GLY A 68 -14.58 0.64 2.58
N SER A 69 -15.72 1.08 2.05
CA SER A 69 -15.79 2.16 1.03
C SER A 69 -15.11 3.46 1.46
N ILE A 70 -15.21 3.87 2.73
CA ILE A 70 -14.56 5.09 3.24
C ILE A 70 -13.03 4.89 3.31
N ALA A 71 -12.57 3.79 3.91
CA ALA A 71 -11.16 3.47 4.02
C ALA A 71 -10.51 3.27 2.62
N GLY A 72 -11.25 2.67 1.68
CA GLY A 72 -10.82 2.50 0.30
C GLY A 72 -10.71 3.84 -0.44
N MET A 73 -11.63 4.78 -0.23
CA MET A 73 -11.54 6.14 -0.79
C MET A 73 -10.34 6.90 -0.24
N GLU A 74 -10.10 6.83 1.07
CA GLU A 74 -8.91 7.45 1.69
C GLU A 74 -7.62 6.85 1.14
N LEU A 75 -7.53 5.52 1.06
CA LEU A 75 -6.38 4.82 0.49
C LEU A 75 -6.15 5.24 -0.96
N GLN A 76 -7.20 5.25 -1.76
CA GLN A 76 -7.14 5.69 -3.16
C GLN A 76 -6.63 7.12 -3.25
N TYR A 77 -7.27 8.07 -2.56
CA TYR A 77 -6.89 9.48 -2.58
C TYR A 77 -5.42 9.70 -2.19
N ARG A 78 -4.95 8.99 -1.16
CA ARG A 78 -3.55 9.09 -0.71
C ARG A 78 -2.57 8.53 -1.71
N ILE A 79 -2.86 7.38 -2.31
CA ILE A 79 -1.99 6.79 -3.34
C ILE A 79 -1.98 7.66 -4.60
N GLU A 80 -3.13 8.13 -5.06
CA GLU A 80 -3.24 9.02 -6.23
C GLU A 80 -2.49 10.34 -5.98
N SER A 81 -2.66 10.95 -4.81
CA SER A 81 -1.98 12.19 -4.44
C SER A 81 -0.47 12.02 -4.29
N ALA A 82 -0.01 10.87 -3.78
CA ALA A 82 1.41 10.60 -3.55
C ALA A 82 2.15 10.23 -4.84
N LEU A 83 1.56 9.36 -5.64
CA LEU A 83 2.22 8.77 -6.82
C LEU A 83 1.80 9.44 -8.13
N HIS A 84 0.85 10.39 -8.09
CA HIS A 84 0.27 11.04 -9.27
C HIS A 84 -0.28 10.01 -10.28
N VAL A 85 -0.93 8.97 -9.76
CA VAL A 85 -1.58 7.90 -10.53
C VAL A 85 -3.09 8.06 -10.54
N GLN A 86 -3.77 7.35 -11.43
CA GLN A 86 -5.22 7.20 -11.38
C GLN A 86 -5.58 5.78 -10.95
N LEU A 87 -6.33 5.69 -9.84
CA LEU A 87 -6.86 4.45 -9.30
C LEU A 87 -8.38 4.46 -9.40
N ASN A 88 -8.95 3.30 -9.76
CA ASN A 88 -10.40 3.14 -9.77
C ASN A 88 -10.84 2.57 -8.42
N LEU A 89 -11.60 3.34 -7.63
CA LEU A 89 -12.10 2.93 -6.31
C LEU A 89 -12.73 1.53 -6.33
N GLN A 90 -13.61 1.28 -7.30
CA GLN A 90 -14.34 0.02 -7.40
C GLN A 90 -13.37 -1.14 -7.56
N ARG A 91 -12.30 -0.95 -8.34
CA ARG A 91 -11.25 -1.96 -8.52
C ARG A 91 -10.43 -2.18 -7.25
N VAL A 92 -10.12 -1.11 -6.51
CA VAL A 92 -9.45 -1.22 -5.20
C VAL A 92 -10.31 -2.05 -4.25
N LEU A 93 -11.60 -1.73 -4.12
CA LEU A 93 -12.52 -2.43 -3.21
C LEU A 93 -12.77 -3.90 -3.61
N LEU A 94 -12.74 -4.20 -4.91
CA LEU A 94 -12.92 -5.55 -5.45
C LEU A 94 -11.61 -6.36 -5.53
N ALA A 95 -10.46 -5.77 -5.20
CA ALA A 95 -9.18 -6.47 -5.28
C ALA A 95 -9.17 -7.67 -4.31
N ASN A 96 -8.71 -8.81 -4.81
CA ASN A 96 -8.62 -10.04 -4.03
C ASN A 96 -7.64 -9.90 -2.87
N SER A 97 -6.60 -9.08 -3.05
CA SER A 97 -5.61 -8.77 -2.02
C SER A 97 -4.96 -7.41 -2.28
N ALA A 98 -4.36 -6.81 -1.25
CA ALA A 98 -3.56 -5.60 -1.41
C ALA A 98 -2.31 -5.82 -2.30
N ALA A 99 -1.81 -7.06 -2.38
CA ALA A 99 -0.74 -7.46 -3.27
C ALA A 99 -1.09 -7.25 -4.75
N GLU A 100 -2.36 -7.43 -5.15
CA GLU A 100 -2.79 -7.13 -6.52
C GLU A 100 -2.73 -5.63 -6.81
N LEU A 101 -3.09 -4.80 -5.83
CA LEU A 101 -3.01 -3.35 -5.96
C LEU A 101 -1.54 -2.92 -6.12
N ILE A 102 -0.66 -3.48 -5.30
CA ILE A 102 0.79 -3.24 -5.36
C ILE A 102 1.35 -3.65 -6.72
N ASP A 103 0.96 -4.83 -7.23
CA ASP A 103 1.39 -5.31 -8.54
C ASP A 103 0.94 -4.38 -9.66
N CYS A 104 -0.31 -3.89 -9.61
CA CYS A 104 -0.75 -2.92 -10.59
C CYS A 104 0.07 -1.62 -10.53
N LEU A 105 0.26 -1.07 -9.33
CA LEU A 105 1.06 0.16 -9.16
C LEU A 105 2.49 -0.05 -9.67
N THR A 106 3.06 -1.24 -9.45
CA THR A 106 4.41 -1.60 -9.92
C THR A 106 4.51 -1.53 -11.44
N ARG A 107 3.50 -2.06 -12.16
CA ARG A 107 3.39 -1.98 -13.63
C ARG A 107 3.15 -0.55 -14.10
N GLN A 108 2.23 0.17 -13.46
CA GLN A 108 1.85 1.53 -13.89
C GLN A 108 2.97 2.56 -13.68
N LEU A 109 3.83 2.36 -12.68
CA LEU A 109 5.01 3.20 -12.45
C LEU A 109 6.27 2.72 -13.20
N GLY A 110 6.15 1.71 -14.06
CA GLY A 110 7.27 1.18 -14.86
C GLY A 110 7.63 1.99 -16.09
N PRO A 111 8.84 1.78 -16.65
CA PRO A 111 9.22 2.38 -17.92
C PRO A 111 8.29 1.94 -19.07
N ASP A 112 7.62 0.79 -18.90
CA ASP A 112 6.58 0.22 -19.75
C ASP A 112 5.17 0.80 -19.51
N THR A 113 5.04 2.11 -19.17
CA THR A 113 3.76 2.82 -18.98
C THR A 113 2.91 2.92 -20.26
N VAL A 114 2.58 1.81 -20.92
CA VAL A 114 1.44 1.75 -21.84
C VAL A 114 0.23 1.65 -20.94
N ASN A 115 -0.35 2.82 -20.60
CA ASN A 115 -1.56 3.11 -19.82
C ASN A 115 -2.59 1.95 -19.78
N SER A 116 -2.25 0.88 -19.08
CA SER A 116 -3.05 -0.34 -19.00
C SER A 116 -3.74 -0.25 -17.65
N PRO A 117 -5.07 -0.08 -17.64
CA PRO A 117 -5.80 0.03 -16.39
C PRO A 117 -5.64 -1.29 -15.65
N CYS A 118 -5.29 -1.24 -14.36
CA CYS A 118 -5.12 -2.40 -13.49
C CYS A 118 -6.16 -3.49 -13.77
N GLY A 119 -5.82 -4.52 -14.55
CA GLY A 119 -6.73 -5.63 -14.83
C GLY A 119 -6.77 -6.52 -13.60
N PHE A 120 -7.60 -6.17 -12.61
CA PHE A 120 -7.88 -7.04 -11.48
C PHE A 120 -8.84 -8.12 -11.98
N GLY A 121 -8.33 -9.35 -12.12
CA GLY A 121 -9.11 -10.52 -12.52
C GLY A 121 -9.05 -10.85 -14.02
N GLU A 122 -8.24 -11.85 -14.37
CA GLU A 122 -8.73 -13.23 -14.52
C GLU A 122 -7.60 -14.15 -14.03
N SER A 123 -7.78 -14.81 -12.89
CA SER A 123 -7.04 -16.03 -12.57
C SER A 123 -8.09 -17.11 -12.42
N VAL A 124 -7.96 -18.07 -13.33
CA VAL A 124 -8.81 -19.22 -13.65
C VAL A 124 -9.20 -20.08 -12.44
#